data_AF-A0A1I7UWR5-F1
#
_entry.id   AF-A0A1I7UWR5-F1
#
_cell.length_a   1.000
_cell.length_b   1.000
_cell.length_c   1.000
_cell.angle_alpha   90.00
_cell.angle_beta   90.00
_cell.angle_gamma   90.00
#
_symmetry.space_group_name_H-M   'P 1'
#
loop_
_entity.id
_entity.type
_entity.pdbx_description
1 polymer ?
#
loop_
_entity_poly.entity_id
_entity_poly.type
_entity_poly.pdbx_seq_one_letter_code
_entity_poly.pdbx_strand_id
1 'polypeptide(L)'
;MKGIYDKYAFYLLFELFFRLLNVLISIFGIIFNILHFSVLIRKPLRTEPVFIMMLVICTCDLLQLSIIISDDVIYIKETSDPNGCIGMSTYSRAIHEIAADILSRFASFVSTWMAVLMAVFKAVSIQVN
;
A
#
# COMPACT_ATOMS: atom_id res chain seq x y z
N MET A 1 -3.21 -26.48 -27.32
CA MET A 1 -2.99 -25.48 -26.25
C MET A 1 -3.51 -25.90 -24.86
N LYS A 2 -3.91 -27.16 -24.62
CA LYS A 2 -4.47 -27.59 -23.31
C LYS A 2 -3.41 -28.01 -22.28
N GLY A 3 -2.23 -28.45 -22.73
CA GLY A 3 -1.17 -28.98 -21.84
C GLY A 3 -0.22 -27.96 -21.20
N ILE A 4 -0.27 -26.67 -21.56
CA ILE A 4 0.55 -25.62 -20.93
C ILE A 4 -0.14 -25.11 -19.66
N TYR A 5 -1.47 -25.00 -19.66
CA TYR A 5 -2.23 -24.47 -18.51
C TYR A 5 -2.12 -25.34 -17.26
N ASP A 6 -2.07 -26.67 -17.37
CA ASP A 6 -1.98 -27.55 -16.19
C ASP A 6 -0.72 -27.34 -15.35
N LYS A 7 0.40 -26.92 -15.97
CA LYS A 7 1.67 -26.70 -15.26
C LYS A 7 1.72 -25.36 -14.52
N TYR A 8 0.99 -24.36 -15.01
CA TYR A 8 0.94 -23.01 -14.42
C TYR A 8 -0.36 -22.75 -13.62
N ALA A 9 -1.35 -23.64 -13.70
CA ALA A 9 -2.62 -23.52 -12.98
C ALA A 9 -2.42 -23.42 -11.47
N PHE A 10 -1.50 -24.22 -10.91
CA PHE A 10 -1.17 -24.13 -9.49
C PHE A 10 -0.59 -22.76 -9.11
N TYR A 11 0.34 -22.23 -9.91
CA TYR A 11 0.94 -20.91 -9.69
C TYR A 11 -0.09 -19.79 -9.80
N LEU A 12 -0.95 -19.84 -10.81
CA LEU A 12 -2.00 -18.83 -11.02
C LEU A 12 -3.02 -18.83 -9.86
N LEU A 13 -3.46 -20.02 -9.43
CA LEU A 13 -4.37 -20.18 -8.29
C LEU A 13 -3.72 -19.67 -7.00
N PHE A 14 -2.44 -19.99 -6.80
CA PHE A 14 -1.66 -19.53 -5.67
C PHE A 14 -1.54 -18.00 -5.67
N GLU A 15 -1.13 -17.37 -6.77
CA GLU A 15 -1.07 -15.90 -6.87
C GLU A 15 -2.43 -15.23 -6.63
N LEU A 16 -3.51 -15.78 -7.21
CA LEU A 16 -4.86 -15.27 -7.00
C LEU A 16 -5.27 -15.31 -5.51
N PHE A 17 -4.95 -16.41 -4.82
CA PHE A 17 -5.22 -16.55 -3.40
C PHE A 17 -4.47 -15.52 -2.56
N PHE A 18 -3.17 -15.31 -2.82
CA PHE A 18 -2.37 -14.32 -2.11
C PHE A 18 -2.85 -12.90 -2.36
N ARG A 19 -3.19 -12.55 -3.60
CA ARG A 19 -3.72 -11.22 -3.94
C ARG A 19 -5.08 -10.97 -3.29
N LEU A 20 -5.95 -11.98 -3.21
CA LEU A 20 -7.22 -11.85 -2.50
C LEU A 20 -7.00 -11.58 -1.00
N LEU A 21 -6.08 -12.32 -0.36
CA LEU A 21 -5.70 -12.06 1.03
C LEU A 21 -5.10 -10.66 1.19
N ASN A 22 -4.27 -10.22 0.26
CA ASN A 22 -3.63 -8.92 0.29
C ASN A 22 -4.65 -7.78 0.20
N VAL A 23 -5.70 -7.93 -0.63
CA VAL A 23 -6.82 -6.99 -0.68
C VAL A 23 -7.54 -6.90 0.67
N LEU A 24 -7.83 -8.05 1.30
CA LEU A 24 -8.48 -8.06 2.62
C LEU A 24 -7.64 -7.35 3.68
N ILE A 25 -6.35 -7.70 3.78
CA ILE A 25 -5.40 -7.07 4.71
C ILE A 25 -5.29 -5.56 4.43
N SER A 26 -5.25 -5.17 3.16
CA SER A 26 -5.15 -3.78 2.76
C SER A 26 -6.40 -2.97 3.13
N ILE A 27 -7.60 -3.56 3.03
CA ILE A 27 -8.84 -2.94 3.50
C ILE A 27 -8.76 -2.67 5.00
N PHE A 28 -8.32 -3.65 5.80
CA PHE A 28 -8.11 -3.44 7.23
C PHE A 28 -7.06 -2.36 7.51
N GLY A 29 -5.94 -2.37 6.79
CA GLY A 29 -4.88 -1.36 6.89
C GLY A 29 -5.40 0.05 6.60
N ILE A 30 -6.27 0.22 5.60
CA ILE A 30 -6.90 1.51 5.28
C ILE A 30 -7.80 1.96 6.43
N ILE A 31 -8.65 1.06 6.95
CA ILE A 31 -9.54 1.39 8.07
C ILE A 31 -8.73 1.85 9.29
N PHE A 32 -7.69 1.10 9.68
CA PHE A 32 -6.85 1.48 10.82
C PHE A 32 -6.10 2.79 10.60
N ASN A 33 -5.54 3.02 9.39
CA ASN A 33 -4.86 4.27 9.11
C ASN A 33 -5.80 5.48 9.06
N ILE A 34 -7.04 5.33 8.58
CA ILE A 34 -8.07 6.37 8.65
C ILE A 34 -8.42 6.68 10.10
N LEU A 35 -8.60 5.65 10.94
CA LEU A 35 -8.86 5.85 12.37
C LEU A 35 -7.71 6.58 13.06
N HIS A 36 -6.46 6.17 12.80
CA HIS A 36 -5.27 6.87 13.30
C HIS A 36 -5.24 8.33 12.84
N PHE A 37 -5.48 8.58 11.56
CA PHE A 37 -5.52 9.92 11.00
C PHE A 37 -6.60 10.80 11.66
N SER A 38 -7.80 10.24 11.88
CA SER A 38 -8.92 10.92 12.54
C SER A 38 -8.63 11.28 14.00
N VAL A 39 -7.90 10.43 14.72
CA VAL A 39 -7.48 10.71 16.09
C VAL A 39 -6.38 11.76 16.12
N LEU A 40 -5.36 11.63 15.25
CA LEU A 40 -4.17 12.48 15.25
C LEU A 40 -4.42 13.91 14.74
N ILE A 41 -5.45 14.14 13.91
CA ILE A 41 -5.75 15.48 13.39
C ILE A 41 -6.30 16.44 14.45
N ARG A 42 -6.68 15.92 15.63
CA ARG A 42 -7.20 16.73 16.74
C ARG A 42 -6.14 17.74 17.20
N LYS A 43 -6.54 19.01 17.30
CA LYS A 43 -5.67 20.16 17.67
C LYS A 43 -4.67 19.91 18.81
N PRO A 44 -5.04 19.30 19.96
CA PRO A 44 -4.11 19.15 21.08
C PRO A 44 -2.95 18.16 20.82
N LEU A 45 -3.08 17.26 19.85
CA LEU A 45 -2.04 16.27 19.54
C LEU A 45 -1.03 16.78 18.52
N ARG A 46 -1.38 17.80 17.71
CA ARG A 46 -0.49 18.33 16.66
C ARG A 46 0.59 19.28 17.17
N THR A 47 0.69 19.50 18.47
CA THR A 47 1.75 20.32 19.07
C THR A 47 3.05 19.54 19.24
N GLU A 48 2.96 18.21 19.37
CA GLU A 48 4.14 17.36 19.48
C GLU A 48 4.62 16.93 18.10
N PRO A 49 5.93 17.08 17.79
CA PRO A 49 6.49 16.71 16.49
C PRO A 49 6.26 15.22 16.19
N VAL A 50 6.28 14.37 17.22
CA VAL A 50 6.05 12.92 17.09
C VAL A 50 4.70 12.60 16.46
N PHE A 51 3.62 13.27 16.89
CA PHE A 51 2.29 13.02 16.34
C PHE A 51 2.13 13.58 14.92
N ILE A 52 2.84 14.66 14.57
CA ILE A 52 2.90 15.15 13.19
C ILE A 52 3.62 14.13 12.29
N MET A 53 4.75 13.58 12.73
CA MET A 53 5.48 12.56 11.97
C MET A 53 4.64 11.29 11.76
N MET A 54 3.92 10.85 12.80
CA MET A 54 2.98 9.73 12.69
C MET A 54 1.84 9.99 11.71
N LEU A 55 1.34 11.24 11.62
CA LEU A 55 0.31 11.63 10.65
C LEU A 55 0.82 11.52 9.21
N VAL A 56 2.06 11.93 8.96
CA VAL A 56 2.71 11.79 7.65
C VAL A 56 2.85 10.31 7.28
N ILE A 57 3.31 9.47 8.21
CA ILE A 57 3.42 8.01 8.02
C ILE A 57 2.04 7.43 7.64
N CYS A 58 0.99 7.72 8.41
CA CYS A 58 -0.36 7.22 8.10
C CYS A 58 -0.85 7.66 6.72
N THR A 59 -0.47 8.85 6.26
CA THR A 59 -0.85 9.35 4.93
C THR A 59 -0.10 8.59 3.83
N CYS A 60 1.21 8.35 4.02
CA CYS A 60 2.02 7.53 3.13
C CYS A 60 1.50 6.08 3.06
N ASP A 61 1.05 5.53 4.18
CA ASP A 61 0.49 4.17 4.24
C ASP A 61 -0.86 4.10 3.52
N LEU A 62 -1.74 5.10 3.67
CA LEU A 62 -3.00 5.17 2.92
C LEU A 62 -2.76 5.24 1.41
N LEU A 63 -1.78 6.02 0.97
CA LEU A 63 -1.40 6.10 -0.44
C LEU A 63 -0.91 4.75 -0.97
N GLN A 64 0.00 4.09 -0.25
CA GLN A 64 0.53 2.78 -0.65
C GLN A 64 -0.56 1.71 -0.70
N LEU A 65 -1.40 1.63 0.33
CA LEU A 65 -2.50 0.65 0.38
C LEU A 65 -3.52 0.88 -0.75
N SER A 66 -3.77 2.14 -1.12
CA SER A 66 -4.67 2.46 -2.24
C SER A 66 -4.10 2.00 -3.59
N ILE A 67 -2.79 2.14 -3.79
CA ILE A 67 -2.09 1.66 -4.98
C ILE A 67 -2.15 0.13 -5.05
N ILE A 68 -1.79 -0.55 -3.96
CA ILE A 68 -1.78 -2.01 -3.87
C ILE A 68 -3.16 -2.60 -4.20
N ILE A 69 -4.22 -2.06 -3.60
CA ILE A 69 -5.59 -2.53 -3.89
C ILE A 69 -5.94 -2.32 -5.37
N SER A 70 -5.57 -1.17 -5.94
CA SER A 70 -5.85 -0.88 -7.35
C SER A 70 -5.19 -1.91 -8.26
N ASP A 71 -3.92 -2.22 -8.03
CA ASP A 71 -3.17 -3.20 -8.81
C ASP A 71 -3.70 -4.63 -8.65
N ASP A 72 -3.99 -5.04 -7.40
CA ASP A 72 -4.53 -6.38 -7.12
C ASP A 72 -5.93 -6.57 -7.73
N VAL A 73 -6.80 -5.55 -7.67
CA VAL A 73 -8.14 -5.62 -8.27
C VAL A 73 -8.07 -5.74 -9.78
N ILE A 74 -7.16 -5.00 -10.45
CA ILE A 74 -7.00 -5.13 -11.90
C ILE A 74 -6.49 -6.52 -12.26
N TYR A 75 -5.48 -7.03 -11.54
CA TYR A 75 -4.95 -8.38 -11.76
C TYR A 75 -6.03 -9.47 -11.60
N ILE A 76 -6.84 -9.40 -10.53
CA ILE A 76 -7.92 -10.35 -10.27
C ILE A 76 -8.96 -10.32 -11.41
N LYS A 77 -9.31 -9.13 -11.90
CA LYS A 77 -10.25 -8.98 -13.02
C LYS A 77 -9.70 -9.58 -14.32
N GLU A 78 -8.44 -9.27 -14.66
CA GLU A 78 -7.79 -9.79 -15.87
C GLU A 78 -7.64 -11.32 -15.83
N THR A 79 -7.36 -11.88 -14.66
CA THR A 79 -7.20 -13.33 -14.46
C THR A 79 -8.54 -14.07 -14.43
N SER A 80 -9.62 -13.41 -14.02
CA SER A 80 -10.96 -14.01 -13.92
C SER A 80 -11.75 -13.97 -15.23
N ASP A 81 -11.34 -13.17 -16.21
CA ASP A 81 -12.04 -13.08 -17.50
C ASP A 81 -11.65 -14.26 -18.41
N PRO A 82 -12.59 -15.17 -18.74
CA PRO A 82 -12.32 -16.33 -19.59
C PRO A 82 -11.95 -15.97 -21.04
N ASN A 83 -12.27 -14.75 -21.49
CA ASN A 83 -11.90 -14.23 -22.81
C ASN A 83 -10.79 -13.17 -22.74
N GLY A 84 -10.31 -12.85 -21.53
CA GLY A 84 -9.29 -11.84 -21.30
C GLY A 84 -7.89 -12.34 -21.68
N CYS A 85 -7.13 -11.49 -22.37
CA CYS A 85 -5.71 -11.73 -22.59
C CYS A 85 -4.92 -11.18 -21.39
N ILE A 86 -4.30 -12.08 -20.62
CA ILE A 86 -3.39 -11.70 -19.53
C ILE A 86 -2.19 -10.94 -20.12
N GLY A 87 -1.92 -9.75 -19.59
CA GLY A 87 -0.72 -8.97 -19.95
C GLY A 87 -0.86 -8.06 -21.17
N MET A 88 -2.07 -7.83 -21.70
CA MET A 88 -2.27 -6.82 -22.75
C MET A 88 -2.36 -5.42 -22.12
N SER A 89 -1.22 -4.72 -22.03
CA SER A 89 -1.14 -3.40 -21.41
C SER A 89 -1.61 -2.30 -22.37
N THR A 90 -2.75 -1.69 -22.07
CA THR A 90 -3.14 -0.41 -22.70
C THR A 90 -2.16 0.69 -22.27
N TYR A 91 -1.90 1.69 -23.12
CA TYR A 91 -1.07 2.85 -22.77
C TYR A 91 -1.47 3.50 -21.43
N SER A 92 -2.77 3.56 -21.14
CA SER A 92 -3.30 4.05 -19.86
C SER A 92 -2.82 3.23 -18.65
N ARG A 93 -2.76 1.90 -18.79
CA ARG A 93 -2.31 0.97 -17.73
C ARG A 93 -0.81 1.12 -17.46
N ALA A 94 -0.01 1.25 -18.51
CA ALA A 94 1.43 1.53 -18.37
C ALA A 94 1.70 2.85 -17.65
N ILE A 95 0.95 3.92 -17.97
CA ILE A 95 1.08 5.21 -17.28
C ILE A 95 0.69 5.08 -15.80
N HIS A 96 -0.42 4.39 -15.51
CA HIS A 96 -0.84 4.14 -14.13
C HIS A 96 0.23 3.39 -13.35
N GLU A 97 0.79 2.31 -13.89
CA GLU A 97 1.82 1.50 -13.24
C GLU A 97 3.09 2.31 -12.94
N ILE A 98 3.56 3.12 -13.90
CA ILE A 98 4.74 3.97 -13.69
C ILE A 98 4.45 5.02 -12.60
N ALA A 99 3.30 5.69 -12.67
CA ALA A 99 2.92 6.69 -11.67
C ALA A 99 2.77 6.07 -10.27
N ALA A 100 2.15 4.90 -10.19
CA ALA A 100 1.97 4.12 -8.97
C ALA A 100 3.32 3.69 -8.37
N ASP A 101 4.25 3.18 -9.19
CA ASP A 101 5.57 2.74 -8.72
C ASP A 101 6.39 3.92 -8.17
N ILE A 102 6.41 5.06 -8.87
CA ILE A 102 7.09 6.27 -8.40
C ILE A 102 6.49 6.74 -7.08
N LEU A 103 5.16 6.82 -6.99
CA LEU A 103 4.47 7.31 -5.80
C LEU A 103 4.66 6.37 -4.60
N SER A 104 4.60 5.06 -4.83
CA SER A 104 4.81 4.04 -3.80
C SER A 104 6.23 4.07 -3.24
N ARG A 105 7.24 4.18 -4.11
CA ARG A 105 8.64 4.33 -3.69
C ARG A 105 8.86 5.59 -2.88
N PHE A 106 8.31 6.72 -3.34
CA PHE A 106 8.41 7.97 -2.63
C PHE A 106 7.72 7.90 -1.26
N ALA A 107 6.51 7.36 -1.19
CA ALA A 107 5.78 7.19 0.07
C ALA A 107 6.53 6.27 1.05
N SER A 108 7.13 5.17 0.56
CA SER A 108 7.94 4.26 1.37
C SER A 108 9.19 4.95 1.91
N PHE A 109 9.87 5.73 1.07
CA PHE A 109 11.03 6.53 1.47
C PHE A 109 10.67 7.52 2.58
N VAL A 110 9.60 8.31 2.38
CA VAL A 110 9.13 9.28 3.38
C VAL A 110 8.76 8.56 4.67
N SER A 111 7.91 7.53 4.61
CA SER A 111 7.46 6.78 5.79
C SER A 111 8.63 6.25 6.63
N THR A 112 9.64 5.66 5.97
CA THR A 112 10.83 5.13 6.64
C THR A 112 11.63 6.21 7.36
N TRP A 113 11.90 7.34 6.69
CA TRP A 113 12.65 8.45 7.31
C TRP A 113 11.86 9.13 8.43
N MET A 114 10.55 9.27 8.27
CA MET A 114 9.68 9.81 9.33
C MET A 114 9.68 8.89 10.56
N ALA A 115 9.72 7.57 10.38
CA ALA A 115 9.83 6.63 11.50
C ALA A 115 11.18 6.74 12.22
N VAL A 116 12.27 6.88 11.48
CA VAL A 116 13.62 7.11 12.06
C VAL A 116 13.65 8.41 12.86
N LEU A 117 13.16 9.52 12.28
CA LEU A 117 13.10 10.81 12.97
C LEU A 117 12.22 10.71 14.22
N MET A 118 11.07 10.04 14.15
CA MET A 118 10.20 9.81 15.29
C MET A 118 10.91 9.12 16.45
N ALA A 119 11.70 8.08 16.17
CA ALA A 119 12.49 7.39 17.18
C ALA A 119 13.56 8.32 17.82
N VAL A 120 14.26 9.11 17.00
CA VAL A 120 15.28 10.06 17.48
C VAL A 120 14.67 11.13 18.38
N PHE A 121 13.56 11.75 17.96
CA PHE A 121 12.87 12.76 18.77
C PHE A 121 12.39 12.21 20.11
N LYS A 122 11.89 10.96 20.12
CA LYS A 122 11.52 10.28 21.37
C LYS A 122 12.72 10.03 22.27
N ALA A 123 13.86 9.59 21.72
CA ALA A 123 15.08 9.36 22.50
C ALA A 123 15.60 10.67 23.14
N VAL A 124 15.65 11.76 22.36
CA VAL A 124 16.07 13.08 22.86
C VAL A 124 15.13 13.59 23.95
N SER A 125 13.81 13.46 23.77
CA SER A 125 12.83 13.88 24.77
C SER A 125 12.97 13.16 26.11
N ILE A 126 13.49 11.93 26.13
CA ILE A 126 13.72 11.16 27.36
C ILE A 126 15.02 11.59 28.05
N GLN A 127 16.03 12.01 27.29
CA GLN A 127 17.33 12.43 27.83
C GLN A 127 17.32 13.86 28.41
N VAL A 128 16.36 14.69 28.00
CA VAL A 128 16.26 16.09 28.42
C VAL A 128 15.43 16.27 29.71
N ASN A 129 14.71 15.23 30.14
CA ASN A 129 13.97 15.17 31.40
C ASN A 129 14.74 14.38 32.47
#